data_AF-A0A2P2MNP0-F1
#
_entry.id   AF-A0A2P2MNP0-F1
#
_cell.length_a   1.000
_cell.length_b   1.000
_cell.length_c   1.000
_cell.angle_alpha   90.00
_cell.angle_beta   90.00
_cell.angle_gamma   90.00
#
_symmetry.space_group_name_H-M   'P 1'
#
loop_
_entity.id
_entity.type
_entity.pdbx_description
1 polymer ?
#
loop_
_entity_poly.entity_id
_entity_poly.type
_entity_poly.pdbx_seq_one_letter_code
_entity_poly.pdbx_strand_id
1 'polypeptide(L)'
;MSSIKSVGRSAQLALSPDAPYLAAGTMANVVDNSFSSTANIEIFELNFQSEDRELPLLGGCPSSEKFNRLAWGKNGSGSDQYALGLLAGGLNDGNIDIWNPLSLIRSETSEDALAVHLSSHKGAVHFILLYFLALCGYISYA
;
A
#
# COMPACT_ATOMS: atom_id res chain seq x y z
N MET A 1 -1.31 8.93 26.25
CA MET A 1 -0.16 8.67 25.38
C MET A 1 -0.12 9.76 24.33
N SER A 2 0.95 10.55 24.23
CA SER A 2 1.07 11.56 23.16
C SER A 2 1.57 10.89 21.88
N SER A 3 0.84 11.02 20.78
CA SER A 3 1.28 10.54 19.47
C SER A 3 2.43 11.39 18.94
N ILE A 4 3.45 10.76 18.36
CA ILE A 4 4.61 11.45 17.76
C ILE A 4 4.28 12.03 16.37
N LYS A 5 3.46 11.30 15.60
CA LYS A 5 2.85 11.73 14.34
C LYS A 5 1.43 11.22 14.30
N SER A 6 0.53 11.96 13.67
CA SER A 6 -0.89 11.62 13.66
C SER A 6 -1.55 11.99 12.36
N VAL A 7 -2.41 11.10 11.88
CA VAL A 7 -3.30 11.37 10.75
C VAL A 7 -4.68 10.84 11.11
N GLY A 8 -5.71 11.68 11.00
CA GLY A 8 -7.08 11.34 11.38
C GLY A 8 -7.81 10.52 10.31
N ARG A 9 -7.35 9.29 10.02
CA ARG A 9 -8.00 8.39 9.05
C ARG A 9 -8.03 6.94 9.50
N SER A 10 -9.09 6.22 9.16
CA SER A 10 -9.21 4.78 9.38
C SER A 10 -8.57 4.03 8.20
N ALA A 11 -7.34 3.56 8.38
CA ALA A 11 -6.57 2.95 7.31
C ALA A 11 -5.81 1.69 7.75
N GLN A 12 -5.61 0.78 6.81
CA GLN A 12 -4.62 -0.30 6.90
C GLN A 12 -3.25 0.27 6.59
N LEU A 13 -2.24 -0.11 7.37
CA LEU A 13 -0.91 0.48 7.31
C LEU A 13 0.14 -0.55 6.93
N ALA A 14 1.09 -0.15 6.10
CA ALA A 14 2.29 -0.93 5.81
C ALA A 14 3.53 -0.02 5.79
N LEU A 15 4.59 -0.45 6.47
CA LEU A 15 5.86 0.28 6.56
C LEU A 15 6.82 -0.23 5.49
N SER A 16 7.51 0.69 4.81
CA SER A 16 8.59 0.30 3.93
C SER A 16 9.73 -0.34 4.74
N PRO A 17 10.30 -1.47 4.27
CA PRO A 17 11.34 -2.18 5.00
C PRO A 17 12.70 -1.45 5.00
N ASP A 18 12.98 -0.67 3.96
CA ASP A 18 14.31 -0.07 3.72
C ASP A 18 14.28 1.46 3.60
N ALA A 19 13.10 2.09 3.69
CA ALA A 19 12.93 3.54 3.54
C ALA A 19 11.93 4.11 4.57
N PRO A 20 12.02 5.42 4.90
CA PRO A 20 11.11 6.06 5.84
C PRO A 20 9.76 6.39 5.20
N TYR A 21 9.08 5.40 4.63
CA TYR A 21 7.77 5.56 4.00
C TYR A 21 6.71 4.69 4.67
N LEU A 22 5.48 5.22 4.70
CA LEU A 22 4.30 4.55 5.22
C LEU A 22 3.22 4.53 4.14
N ALA A 23 2.74 3.35 3.78
CA ALA A 23 1.56 3.22 2.96
C ALA A 23 0.32 3.13 3.86
N ALA A 24 -0.74 3.83 3.48
CA ALA A 24 -2.04 3.77 4.11
C ALA A 24 -3.12 3.49 3.05
N GLY A 25 -3.86 2.42 3.24
CA GLY A 25 -5.02 2.06 2.42
C GLY A 25 -6.31 2.25 3.19
N THR A 26 -7.36 2.79 2.56
CA THR A 26 -8.68 2.97 3.21
C THR A 26 -9.18 1.64 3.80
N MET A 27 -9.41 1.59 5.11
CA MET A 27 -9.78 0.35 5.78
C MET A 27 -11.22 -0.08 5.45
N ALA A 28 -11.41 -1.35 5.12
CA ALA A 28 -12.73 -1.94 4.91
C ALA A 28 -13.53 -2.02 6.21
N ASN A 29 -14.87 -1.99 6.09
CA ASN A 29 -15.82 -2.20 7.18
C ASN A 29 -15.69 -1.24 8.39
N VAL A 30 -15.03 -0.11 8.21
CA VAL A 30 -15.04 0.98 9.18
C VAL A 30 -15.85 2.14 8.64
N VAL A 31 -16.82 2.59 9.45
CA VAL A 31 -17.55 3.83 9.23
C VAL A 31 -16.60 4.94 9.65
N ASP A 32 -15.93 5.56 8.68
CA ASP A 32 -15.15 6.76 8.95
C ASP A 32 -16.09 7.95 9.18
N ASN A 33 -15.59 8.98 9.87
CA ASN A 33 -16.35 10.19 10.17
C ASN A 33 -16.58 11.07 8.93
N SER A 34 -16.02 10.66 7.78
CA SER A 34 -16.05 11.34 6.48
C SER A 34 -17.14 10.81 5.54
N PHE A 35 -17.85 9.73 5.88
CA PHE A 35 -18.83 9.06 5.01
C PHE A 35 -18.29 8.77 3.60
N SER A 36 -16.98 8.65 3.45
CA SER A 36 -16.36 8.47 2.14
C SER A 36 -16.39 7.00 1.78
N SER A 37 -17.06 6.70 0.67
CA SER A 37 -17.08 5.35 0.09
C SER A 37 -15.86 5.06 -0.78
N THR A 38 -15.03 6.07 -1.07
CA THR A 38 -13.89 5.93 -1.97
C THR A 38 -12.73 5.21 -1.30
N ALA A 39 -12.28 4.12 -1.90
CA ALA A 39 -11.07 3.42 -1.48
C ALA A 39 -9.84 4.04 -2.16
N ASN A 40 -8.81 4.35 -1.38
CA ASN A 40 -7.57 4.91 -1.88
C ASN A 40 -6.38 4.19 -1.23
N ILE A 41 -5.25 4.17 -1.94
CA ILE A 41 -3.95 3.86 -1.39
C ILE A 41 -3.06 5.11 -1.48
N GLU A 42 -2.43 5.46 -0.37
CA GLU A 42 -1.65 6.68 -0.23
C GLU A 42 -0.31 6.36 0.42
N ILE A 43 0.73 7.10 0.05
CA ILE A 43 2.08 6.96 0.61
C ILE A 43 2.45 8.25 1.32
N PHE A 44 2.93 8.09 2.55
CA PHE A 44 3.35 9.15 3.43
C PHE A 44 4.84 9.05 3.73
N GLU A 45 5.47 10.21 3.94
CA GLU A 45 6.83 10.28 4.46
C GLU A 45 6.84 10.19 5.99
N LEU A 46 7.65 9.27 6.53
CA LEU A 46 7.90 9.12 7.96
C LEU A 46 9.22 9.77 8.37
N ASN A 47 9.23 11.10 8.41
CA ASN A 47 10.40 11.83 8.91
C ASN A 47 10.31 12.10 10.41
N PHE A 48 10.94 11.28 11.26
CA PHE A 48 10.98 11.50 12.71
C PHE A 48 11.91 12.64 13.16
N GLN A 49 12.70 13.21 12.26
CA GLN A 49 13.55 14.37 12.56
C GLN A 49 12.78 15.69 12.43
N SER A 50 11.64 15.70 11.74
CA SER A 50 10.78 16.88 11.70
C SER A 50 9.95 16.99 12.98
N GLU A 51 9.85 18.20 13.52
CA GLU A 51 8.95 18.50 14.65
C GLU A 51 7.47 18.50 14.23
N ASP A 52 7.21 18.45 12.92
CA ASP A 52 5.88 18.37 12.35
C ASP A 52 5.19 17.06 12.70
N ARG A 53 3.99 17.18 13.29
CA ARG A 53 3.15 16.04 13.64
C ARG A 53 2.36 15.49 12.46
N GLU A 54 2.21 16.28 11.40
CA GLU A 54 1.55 15.86 10.17
C GLU A 54 2.49 15.00 9.33
N LEU A 55 1.90 14.03 8.63
CA LEU A 55 2.61 13.18 7.69
C LEU A 55 2.43 13.76 6.28
N PRO A 56 3.51 14.15 5.58
CA PRO A 56 3.41 14.61 4.20
C PRO A 56 2.89 13.50 3.31
N LEU A 57 1.84 13.78 2.51
CA LEU A 57 1.38 12.89 1.46
C LEU A 57 2.33 13.03 0.26
N LEU A 58 3.00 11.94 -0.11
CA LEU A 58 3.91 11.90 -1.26
C LEU A 58 3.20 11.54 -2.56
N GLY A 59 2.14 10.74 -2.48
CA GLY A 59 1.39 10.30 -3.65
C GLY A 59 0.35 9.26 -3.28
N GLY A 60 -0.54 8.94 -4.22
CA GLY A 60 -1.58 7.95 -4.01
C GLY A 60 -2.45 7.79 -5.23
N CYS A 61 -3.24 6.71 -5.25
CA CYS A 61 -4.20 6.45 -6.30
C CYS A 61 -5.51 5.90 -5.71
N PRO A 62 -6.64 6.07 -6.44
CA PRO A 62 -7.84 5.35 -6.09
C PRO A 62 -7.63 3.84 -6.24
N SER A 63 -8.29 3.08 -5.38
CA SER A 63 -8.40 1.63 -5.45
C SER A 63 -9.85 1.26 -5.76
N SER A 64 -10.03 0.08 -6.37
CA SER A 64 -11.36 -0.45 -6.69
C SER A 64 -12.19 -0.74 -5.44
N GLU A 65 -11.55 -1.21 -4.36
CA GLU A 65 -12.22 -1.65 -3.14
C GLU A 65 -11.42 -1.31 -1.88
N LYS A 66 -12.09 -1.34 -0.72
CA LYS A 66 -11.45 -1.05 0.57
C LYS A 66 -10.50 -2.18 0.99
N PHE A 67 -9.49 -1.83 1.77
CA PHE A 67 -8.42 -2.73 2.19
C PHE A 67 -8.77 -3.49 3.47
N ASN A 68 -8.68 -4.82 3.42
CA ASN A 68 -8.69 -5.69 4.60
C ASN A 68 -7.28 -5.87 5.17
N ARG A 69 -6.26 -5.86 4.30
CA ARG A 69 -4.85 -5.97 4.68
C ARG A 69 -3.98 -5.20 3.71
N LEU A 70 -2.91 -4.60 4.21
CA LEU A 70 -1.86 -3.99 3.41
C LEU A 70 -0.50 -4.53 3.88
N ALA A 71 0.40 -4.79 2.93
CA ALA A 71 1.75 -5.26 3.22
C ALA A 71 2.75 -4.63 2.25
N TRP A 72 3.95 -4.32 2.75
CA TRP A 72 5.03 -3.77 1.95
C TRP A 72 6.16 -4.79 1.88
N GLY A 73 6.48 -5.22 0.65
CA GLY A 73 7.55 -6.16 0.35
C GLY A 73 8.85 -5.45 0.00
N LYS A 74 9.96 -6.06 0.42
CA LYS A 74 11.30 -5.63 0.06
C LYS A 74 11.57 -5.88 -1.42
N ASN A 75 12.39 -5.03 -2.04
CA ASN A 75 12.92 -5.31 -3.36
C ASN A 75 13.83 -6.55 -3.30
N GLY A 76 13.38 -7.65 -3.91
CA GLY A 76 14.15 -8.90 -4.00
C GLY A 76 14.97 -9.03 -5.28
N SER A 77 14.66 -8.25 -6.32
CA SER A 77 15.29 -8.37 -7.65
C SER A 77 16.45 -7.41 -7.87
N GLY A 78 16.61 -6.38 -7.03
CA GLY A 78 17.65 -5.36 -7.17
C GLY A 78 17.45 -4.43 -8.39
N SER A 79 16.29 -4.49 -9.02
CA SER A 79 15.94 -3.62 -10.15
C SER A 79 15.59 -2.21 -9.65
N ASP A 80 16.09 -1.19 -10.35
CA ASP A 80 15.81 0.23 -10.07
C ASP A 80 14.32 0.56 -10.24
N GLN A 81 13.60 -0.19 -11.09
CA GLN A 81 12.17 0.03 -11.34
C GLN A 81 11.31 -0.25 -10.10
N TYR A 82 11.78 -1.12 -9.20
CA TYR A 82 11.13 -1.48 -7.93
C TYR A 82 12.04 -1.14 -6.75
N ALA A 83 12.82 -0.05 -6.83
CA ALA A 83 13.77 0.34 -5.79
C ALA A 83 13.16 0.40 -4.38
N LEU A 84 11.88 0.79 -4.28
CA LEU A 84 11.13 0.84 -3.02
C LEU A 84 10.37 -0.45 -2.68
N GLY A 85 10.50 -1.50 -3.48
CA GLY A 85 9.81 -2.77 -3.33
C GLY A 85 8.40 -2.75 -3.95
N LEU A 86 7.49 -3.53 -3.35
CA LEU A 86 6.12 -3.68 -3.83
C LEU A 86 5.13 -3.56 -2.67
N LEU A 87 4.01 -2.91 -2.93
CA LEU A 87 2.87 -2.87 -2.01
C LEU A 87 1.84 -3.89 -2.44
N ALA A 88 1.36 -4.72 -1.53
CA ALA A 88 0.29 -5.67 -1.80
C ALA A 88 -0.87 -5.41 -0.85
N GLY A 89 -2.06 -5.23 -1.41
CA GLY A 89 -3.29 -4.97 -0.68
C GLY A 89 -4.32 -6.04 -0.95
N GLY A 90 -4.81 -6.66 0.12
CA GLY A 90 -5.95 -7.56 0.08
C GLY A 90 -7.22 -6.73 0.19
N LEU A 91 -8.04 -6.78 -0.85
CA LEU A 91 -9.26 -6.00 -0.98
C LEU A 91 -10.45 -6.71 -0.31
N ASN A 92 -11.55 -5.98 -0.16
CA ASN A 92 -12.77 -6.47 0.47
C ASN A 92 -13.54 -7.49 -0.37
N ASP A 93 -13.39 -7.43 -1.69
CA ASP A 93 -13.95 -8.39 -2.65
C ASP A 93 -13.21 -9.73 -2.71
N GLY A 94 -12.02 -9.83 -2.08
CA GLY A 94 -11.15 -11.00 -2.11
C GLY A 94 -10.06 -10.95 -3.18
N ASN A 95 -9.97 -9.86 -3.94
CA ASN A 95 -8.88 -9.64 -4.88
C ASN A 95 -7.62 -9.13 -4.15
N ILE A 96 -6.47 -9.32 -4.81
CA ILE A 96 -5.20 -8.77 -4.36
C ILE A 96 -4.68 -7.85 -5.45
N ASP A 97 -4.45 -6.60 -5.08
CA ASP A 97 -3.80 -5.62 -5.93
C ASP A 97 -2.36 -5.42 -5.46
N ILE A 98 -1.45 -5.30 -6.42
CA ILE A 98 -0.03 -5.04 -6.19
C ILE A 98 0.34 -3.73 -6.85
N TRP A 99 0.88 -2.80 -6.07
CA TRP A 99 1.33 -1.49 -6.55
C TRP A 99 2.84 -1.33 -6.45
N ASN A 100 3.37 -0.51 -7.37
CA ASN A 100 4.72 0.01 -7.26
C ASN A 100 4.71 1.34 -6.46
N PRO A 101 5.21 1.35 -5.21
CA PRO A 101 5.29 2.59 -4.42
C PRO A 101 6.14 3.68 -5.08
N LEU A 102 7.14 3.31 -5.89
CA LEU A 102 7.98 4.28 -6.59
C LEU A 102 7.17 5.07 -7.62
N SER A 103 6.33 4.39 -8.41
CA SER A 103 5.45 5.03 -9.39
C SER A 103 4.37 5.87 -8.72
N LEU A 104 3.82 5.42 -7.58
CA LEU A 104 2.87 6.21 -6.78
C LEU A 104 3.46 7.54 -6.29
N ILE A 105 4.70 7.53 -5.80
CA ILE A 105 5.40 8.76 -5.33
C ILE A 105 5.79 9.66 -6.49
N ARG A 106 6.21 9.10 -7.63
CA ARG A 106 6.55 9.87 -8.83
C ARG A 106 5.33 10.47 -9.53
N SER A 107 4.12 10.17 -9.04
CA SER A 107 2.86 10.60 -9.63
C SER A 107 2.73 10.19 -11.10
N GLU A 108 3.33 9.06 -11.46
CA GLU A 108 3.06 8.38 -12.73
C GLU A 108 1.59 7.92 -12.69
N THR A 109 0.93 7.87 -13.84
CA THR A 109 -0.52 7.63 -13.96
C THR A 109 -0.98 6.45 -13.11
N SER A 110 -2.17 6.53 -12.50
CA SER A 110 -2.68 5.51 -11.57
C SER A 110 -2.73 4.09 -12.15
N GLU A 111 -2.81 3.97 -13.48
CA GLU A 111 -2.76 2.70 -14.21
C GLU A 111 -1.35 2.09 -14.28
N ASP A 112 -0.30 2.92 -14.29
CA ASP A 112 1.09 2.46 -14.32
C ASP A 112 1.59 2.05 -12.92
N ALA A 113 0.94 2.58 -11.88
CA ALA A 113 1.24 2.25 -10.50
C ALA A 113 0.73 0.86 -10.09
N LEU A 114 -0.36 0.37 -10.71
CA LEU A 114 -0.90 -0.97 -10.47
C LEU A 114 -0.12 -1.99 -11.30
N ALA A 115 0.80 -2.70 -10.65
CA ALA A 115 1.65 -3.68 -11.32
C ALA A 115 0.89 -4.97 -11.65
N VAL A 116 0.06 -5.45 -10.71
CA VAL A 116 -0.65 -6.74 -10.87
C VAL A 116 -2.00 -6.68 -10.16
N HIS A 117 -3.04 -7.16 -10.83
CA HIS A 117 -4.34 -7.48 -10.23
C HIS A 117 -4.51 -9.00 -10.22
N LEU A 118 -4.70 -9.59 -9.04
CA LEU A 118 -4.88 -11.03 -8.85
C LEU A 118 -6.28 -11.34 -8.33
N SER A 119 -7.06 -12.04 -9.15
CA SER A 119 -8.42 -12.51 -8.85
C SER A 119 -8.49 -14.03 -8.64
N SER A 120 -7.50 -14.59 -7.93
CA SER A 120 -7.37 -16.05 -7.76
C SER A 120 -8.13 -16.61 -6.55
N HIS A 121 -8.46 -15.77 -5.56
CA HIS A 121 -9.04 -16.22 -4.30
C HIS A 121 -10.55 -16.02 -4.25
N LYS A 122 -11.30 -17.06 -3.87
CA LYS A 122 -12.72 -16.95 -3.49
C LYS A 122 -12.82 -16.58 -2.01
N GLY A 123 -12.76 -15.29 -1.70
CA GLY A 123 -12.99 -14.75 -0.35
C GLY A 123 -11.92 -13.76 0.12
N ALA A 124 -12.20 -13.04 1.21
CA ALA A 124 -11.35 -11.99 1.74
C ALA A 124 -9.92 -12.48 2.04
N VAL A 125 -8.92 -11.74 1.54
CA VAL A 125 -7.51 -12.10 1.71
C VAL A 125 -6.99 -11.57 3.04
N HIS A 126 -6.93 -12.48 4.02
CA HIS A 126 -6.56 -12.14 5.39
C HIS A 126 -5.06 -12.24 5.68
N PHE A 127 -4.25 -12.76 4.75
CA PHE A 127 -2.80 -12.87 4.88
C PHE A 127 -2.15 -12.71 3.51
N ILE A 128 -1.12 -11.86 3.46
CA ILE A 128 -0.33 -11.64 2.25
C ILE A 128 1.10 -11.98 2.64
N LEU A 129 1.61 -13.08 2.08
CA LEU A 129 2.98 -13.51 2.31
C LEU A 129 3.74 -13.24 1.02
N LEU A 130 4.44 -12.10 0.97
CA LEU A 130 5.11 -11.61 -0.25
C LEU A 130 6.18 -12.58 -0.77
N TYR A 131 6.81 -13.37 0.11
CA TYR A 131 7.68 -14.48 -0.29
C TYR A 131 6.96 -15.56 -1.12
N PHE A 132 5.67 -15.78 -0.86
CA PHE A 132 4.88 -16.77 -1.58
C PHE A 132 4.48 -16.30 -2.98
N LEU A 133 4.28 -15.00 -3.18
CA LEU A 133 4.07 -14.41 -4.51
C LEU A 133 5.34 -14.51 -5.37
N ALA A 134 6.52 -14.37 -4.77
CA ALA A 134 7.80 -14.60 -5.45
C ALA A 134 7.99 -16.09 -5.83
N LEU A 135 7.61 -17.02 -4.94
CA LEU A 135 7.68 -18.47 -5.20
C LEU A 135 6.65 -18.96 -6.22
N CYS A 136 5.48 -18.34 -6.30
CA CYS A 136 4.42 -18.70 -7.24
C CYS A 136 4.66 -18.15 -8.67
N GLY A 137 5.84 -17.56 -8.94
CA GLY A 137 6.25 -17.12 -10.28
C GLY A 137 5.63 -15.80 -10.75
N TYR A 138 4.79 -15.14 -9.94
CA TYR A 138 4.21 -13.83 -10.26
C TYR A 138 5.22 -12.67 -10.12
N ILE A 139 6.36 -12.92 -9.46
CA ILE A 139 7.50 -11.99 -9.36
C ILE A 139 8.75 -12.64 -9.96
N SER A 140 8.60 -13.42 -11.03
CA SER A 140 9.72 -13.80 -11.89
C SER A 140 9.54 -13.14 -13.24
N TYR A 141 10.58 -12.45 -13.69
CA TYR A 141 10.72 -11.73 -14.95
C TYR A 141 10.12 -10.32 -15.00
N ALA A 142 10.87 -9.38 -14.43
CA ALA A 142 11.15 -8.10 -15.09
C ALA A 142 12.53 -7.60 -14.63
#